data_AF-A0A0A0KEW7-F1
#
_entry.id   AF-A0A0A0KEW7-F1
#
_cell.length_a   1.000
_cell.length_b   1.000
_cell.length_c   1.000
_cell.angle_alpha   90.00
_cell.angle_beta   90.00
_cell.angle_gamma   90.00
#
_symmetry.space_group_name_H-M   'P 1'
#
loop_
_entity.id
_entity.type
_entity.pdbx_description
1 polymer ?
#
loop_
_entity_poly.entity_id
_entity_poly.type
_entity_poly.pdbx_seq_one_letter_code
_entity_poly.pdbx_strand_id
1 'polypeptide(L)'
;MGLPKYGAFRNKIAGKFLQYIHEGSLKGYLQYSSDNAMSMFSKFTLEQSKTTNYFHIRCCYNNKYWASAKDGDHMVSPFVSKPSENEFSWPCTLFRFVQAPTEGTYYLFDVWRQSYVCRCTTSKSHEDCLTTRYGNQDHYYDRTHILIDFETLIVLPKHIVIKGDLKQYLCTYWYEENEHLKFNSDDIGSSRAGHQVFSMGDGSIRIKCDHWNKFWVRQSNNWILAKSTDTTANNKDTVFWPIKISQNTVALRCLGNNKICKRLTAENKEHCLSANADTITREARLEITEPVISREMYNCNYRTMDSRVYDEQVLIMATEHATNGGTKEASMALSLKYVVEASKCWESSVSTAWGVVASVKAGVPEIFEVGVEVNHNEEKSRSWGETITDMREVMATYTVNVPPMTKMKVTLIATKAKCDVPFSYTQRDVLRDGTHVIKDCDDGLYTGVHTYNFDYKNKPFPFS
;
A
#
# COMPACT_ATOMS: atom_id res chain seq x y z
N MET A 1 17.98 -6.61 -13.73
CA MET A 1 17.54 -6.27 -12.36
C MET A 1 16.12 -5.74 -12.48
N GLY A 2 15.14 -6.37 -11.83
CA GLY A 2 13.73 -5.95 -11.93
C GLY A 2 13.48 -4.69 -11.10
N LEU A 3 12.56 -3.83 -11.57
CA LEU A 3 12.07 -2.71 -10.76
C LEU A 3 11.09 -3.24 -9.69
N PRO A 4 11.00 -2.58 -8.51
CA PRO A 4 10.05 -2.97 -7.48
C PRO A 4 8.60 -2.76 -7.95
N LYS A 5 7.65 -3.51 -7.39
CA LYS A 5 6.22 -3.33 -7.73
C LYS A 5 5.70 -1.99 -7.22
N TYR A 6 6.19 -1.51 -6.08
CA TYR A 6 5.83 -0.23 -5.49
C TYR A 6 7.06 0.64 -5.32
N GLY A 7 6.94 1.94 -5.60
CA GLY A 7 8.06 2.87 -5.52
C GLY A 7 7.68 4.30 -5.17
N ALA A 8 8.65 5.03 -4.61
CA ALA A 8 8.63 6.48 -4.41
C ALA A 8 9.71 7.11 -5.27
N PHE A 9 9.46 8.30 -5.80
CA PHE A 9 10.44 9.04 -6.58
C PHE A 9 10.94 10.23 -5.77
N ARG A 10 12.25 10.34 -5.55
CA ARG A 10 12.88 11.53 -4.97
C ARG A 10 13.65 12.26 -6.05
N ASN A 11 13.45 13.56 -6.20
CA ASN A 11 14.30 14.36 -7.08
C ASN A 11 15.69 14.53 -6.43
N LYS A 12 16.76 14.29 -7.20
CA LYS A 12 18.14 14.31 -6.68
C LYS A 12 18.59 15.70 -6.22
N ILE A 13 18.19 16.79 -6.88
CA ILE A 13 18.56 18.15 -6.49
C ILE A 13 17.70 18.63 -5.33
N ALA A 14 16.38 18.62 -5.52
CA ALA A 14 15.45 19.19 -4.55
C ALA A 14 15.47 18.41 -3.22
N GLY A 15 15.85 17.13 -3.27
CA GLY A 15 15.86 16.27 -2.09
C GLY A 15 14.45 15.97 -1.57
N LYS A 16 13.40 16.31 -2.33
CA LYS A 16 11.99 16.07 -2.00
C LYS A 16 11.44 14.87 -2.77
N PHE A 17 10.51 14.18 -2.15
CA PHE A 17 9.71 13.13 -2.76
C PHE A 17 8.57 13.71 -3.58
N LEU A 18 8.31 13.06 -4.71
CA LEU A 18 7.15 13.34 -5.54
C LEU A 18 5.89 12.90 -4.79
N GLN A 19 4.88 13.76 -4.77
CA GLN A 19 3.58 13.45 -4.20
C GLN A 19 2.45 13.93 -5.10
N TYR A 20 1.33 13.21 -5.07
CA TYR A 20 0.07 13.64 -5.62
C TYR A 20 -0.54 14.75 -4.76
N ILE A 21 -0.88 15.86 -5.39
CA ILE A 21 -1.54 16.98 -4.71
C ILE A 21 -3.06 16.75 -4.75
N HIS A 22 -3.66 16.54 -3.57
CA HIS A 22 -5.09 16.22 -3.45
C HIS A 22 -5.98 17.46 -3.21
N GLU A 23 -5.39 18.60 -2.88
CA GLU A 23 -6.07 19.84 -2.48
C GLU A 23 -5.40 21.09 -3.07
N GLY A 24 -6.13 22.21 -3.06
CA GLY A 24 -5.64 23.50 -3.55
C GLY A 24 -5.60 23.62 -5.07
N SER A 25 -4.89 24.65 -5.56
CA SER A 25 -4.84 25.01 -6.98
C SER A 25 -4.11 23.99 -7.85
N LEU A 26 -3.18 23.22 -7.27
CA LEU A 26 -2.42 22.17 -7.94
C LEU A 26 -3.05 20.78 -7.78
N LYS A 27 -4.32 20.69 -7.35
CA LYS A 27 -5.02 19.42 -7.23
C LYS A 27 -4.95 18.63 -8.54
N GLY A 28 -4.54 17.37 -8.46
CA GLY A 28 -4.38 16.48 -9.61
C GLY A 28 -2.96 16.39 -10.17
N TYR A 29 -2.06 17.31 -9.79
CA TYR A 29 -0.67 17.31 -10.24
C TYR A 29 0.24 16.46 -9.34
N LEU A 30 1.42 16.13 -9.87
CA LEU A 30 2.52 15.52 -9.13
C LEU A 30 3.57 16.58 -8.85
N GLN A 31 3.97 16.76 -7.59
CA GLN A 31 4.92 17.79 -7.18
C GLN A 31 5.99 17.25 -6.24
N TYR A 32 7.24 17.73 -6.40
CA TYR A 32 8.36 17.41 -5.53
C TYR A 32 8.33 18.25 -4.24
N SER A 33 7.34 18.01 -3.39
CA SER A 33 7.13 18.80 -2.16
C SER A 33 7.11 17.98 -0.86
N SER A 34 7.14 16.65 -0.92
CA SER A 34 7.09 15.80 0.28
C SER A 34 8.49 15.56 0.88
N ASP A 35 8.61 15.60 2.20
CA ASP A 35 9.78 15.12 2.94
C ASP A 35 9.69 13.62 3.30
N ASN A 36 8.54 12.99 3.04
CA ASN A 36 8.24 11.64 3.47
C ASN A 36 7.83 10.75 2.29
N ALA A 37 8.67 9.76 1.96
CA ALA A 37 8.32 8.73 0.99
C ALA A 37 7.12 7.90 1.46
N MET A 38 6.98 7.69 2.77
CA MET A 38 5.98 6.80 3.39
C MET A 38 4.57 7.41 3.44
N SER A 39 4.23 8.27 2.49
CA SER A 39 2.89 8.82 2.32
C SER A 39 2.17 8.09 1.19
N MET A 40 0.86 7.89 1.33
CA MET A 40 0.05 7.33 0.24
C MET A 40 0.08 8.21 -1.02
N PHE A 41 0.28 9.53 -0.85
CA PHE A 41 0.41 10.48 -1.96
C PHE A 41 1.72 10.30 -2.73
N SER A 42 2.74 9.73 -2.09
CA SER A 42 4.07 9.45 -2.67
C SER A 42 4.27 8.00 -3.10
N LYS A 43 3.26 7.14 -2.91
CA LYS A 43 3.31 5.72 -3.27
C LYS A 43 2.79 5.50 -4.69
N PHE A 44 3.63 4.94 -5.55
CA PHE A 44 3.28 4.59 -6.93
C PHE A 44 3.43 3.10 -7.17
N THR A 45 2.56 2.52 -8.00
CA THR A 45 2.72 1.15 -8.51
C THR A 45 3.43 1.21 -9.86
N LEU A 46 4.43 0.35 -10.05
CA LEU A 46 5.13 0.17 -11.31
C LEU A 46 4.63 -1.14 -11.94
N GLU A 47 3.91 -1.04 -13.05
CA GLU A 47 3.30 -2.17 -13.74
C GLU A 47 3.99 -2.33 -15.09
N GLN A 48 4.72 -3.42 -15.31
CA GLN A 48 5.35 -3.68 -16.60
C GLN A 48 4.27 -3.87 -17.68
N SER A 49 4.50 -3.26 -18.86
CA SER A 49 3.64 -3.43 -20.03
C SER A 49 3.53 -4.90 -20.42
N LYS A 50 2.35 -5.31 -20.90
CA LYS A 50 2.12 -6.68 -21.39
C LYS A 50 2.69 -6.89 -22.79
N THR A 51 2.97 -5.83 -23.53
CA THR A 51 3.37 -5.87 -24.95
C THR A 51 4.76 -5.30 -25.20
N THR A 52 5.29 -4.50 -24.27
CA THR A 52 6.59 -3.81 -24.41
C THR A 52 7.46 -4.00 -23.17
N ASN A 53 8.71 -3.51 -23.24
CA ASN A 53 9.62 -3.45 -22.09
C ASN A 53 9.47 -2.16 -21.26
N TYR A 54 8.40 -1.39 -21.48
CA TYR A 54 8.11 -0.16 -20.75
C TYR A 54 7.22 -0.43 -19.53
N PHE A 55 6.99 0.62 -18.74
CA PHE A 55 6.23 0.56 -17.49
C PHE A 55 5.08 1.56 -17.51
N HIS A 56 3.95 1.13 -16.96
CA HIS A 56 2.89 1.99 -16.50
C HIS A 56 3.17 2.40 -15.06
N ILE A 57 3.02 3.68 -14.74
CA ILE A 57 3.17 4.20 -13.38
C ILE A 57 1.79 4.64 -12.89
N ARG A 58 1.30 4.08 -11.79
CA ARG A 58 -0.01 4.39 -11.23
C ARG A 58 0.10 5.03 -9.85
N CYS A 59 -0.62 6.11 -9.61
CA CYS A 59 -0.73 6.70 -8.29
C CYS A 59 -1.63 5.83 -7.41
N CYS A 60 -1.15 5.46 -6.21
CA CYS A 60 -1.93 4.63 -5.29
C CYS A 60 -3.06 5.41 -4.60
N TYR A 61 -2.99 6.74 -4.57
CA TYR A 61 -4.04 7.58 -3.97
C TYR A 61 -5.34 7.59 -4.78
N ASN A 62 -5.25 7.89 -6.09
CA ASN A 62 -6.43 8.04 -6.97
C ASN A 62 -6.60 6.88 -7.99
N ASN A 63 -5.74 5.86 -7.93
CA ASN A 63 -5.70 4.73 -8.86
C ASN A 63 -5.59 5.07 -10.36
N LYS A 64 -5.12 6.28 -10.71
CA LYS A 64 -4.93 6.68 -12.10
C LYS A 64 -3.48 6.53 -12.54
N TYR A 65 -3.31 6.17 -13.81
CA TYR A 65 -2.01 6.06 -14.47
C TYR A 65 -1.51 7.44 -14.87
N TRP A 66 -0.19 7.60 -14.74
CA TRP A 66 0.54 8.77 -15.20
C TRP A 66 0.42 8.86 -16.71
N ALA A 67 0.17 10.08 -17.19
CA ALA A 67 0.33 10.44 -18.58
C ALA A 67 0.69 11.92 -18.66
N SER A 68 1.34 12.30 -19.76
CA SER A 68 1.48 13.70 -20.10
C SER A 68 0.13 14.31 -20.51
N ALA A 69 -0.11 15.55 -20.09
CA ALA A 69 -1.23 16.35 -20.60
C ALA A 69 -1.16 16.45 -22.13
N LYS A 70 -2.32 16.56 -22.81
CA LYS A 70 -2.36 16.70 -24.27
C LYS A 70 -1.83 18.06 -24.73
N ASP A 71 -2.16 19.10 -23.98
CA ASP A 71 -1.91 20.49 -24.34
C ASP A 71 -0.46 20.91 -24.11
N GLY A 72 -0.15 22.17 -24.41
CA GLY A 72 1.18 22.76 -24.24
C GLY A 72 1.67 22.87 -22.79
N ASP A 73 0.95 22.37 -21.78
CA ASP A 73 1.37 22.45 -20.37
C ASP A 73 2.53 21.48 -20.04
N HIS A 74 2.72 20.40 -20.84
CA HIS A 74 3.78 19.38 -20.64
C HIS A 74 3.84 18.76 -19.24
N MET A 75 2.79 18.93 -18.43
CA MET A 75 2.72 18.35 -17.09
C MET A 75 2.42 16.87 -17.17
N VAL A 76 3.02 16.10 -16.27
CA VAL A 76 2.77 14.67 -16.10
C VAL A 76 1.96 14.47 -14.83
N SER A 77 0.78 13.88 -14.96
CA SER A 77 -0.17 13.74 -13.86
C SER A 77 -0.92 12.39 -13.94
N PRO A 78 -1.40 11.84 -12.81
CA PRO A 78 -2.19 10.62 -12.79
C PRO A 78 -3.66 10.92 -13.08
N PHE A 79 -4.09 10.79 -14.34
CA PHE A 79 -5.49 11.02 -14.73
C PHE A 79 -6.09 9.92 -15.63
N VAL A 80 -5.27 9.00 -16.16
CA VAL A 80 -5.75 7.95 -17.07
C VAL A 80 -6.27 6.76 -16.27
N SER A 81 -7.48 6.26 -16.54
CA SER A 81 -8.10 5.20 -15.73
C SER A 81 -7.67 3.77 -16.11
N LYS A 82 -7.23 3.55 -17.36
CA LYS A 82 -6.78 2.24 -17.86
C LYS A 82 -5.42 2.40 -18.57
N PRO A 83 -4.54 1.40 -18.54
CA PRO A 83 -3.28 1.44 -19.31
C PRO A 83 -3.55 1.72 -20.79
N SER A 84 -2.77 2.61 -21.39
CA SER A 84 -2.83 2.92 -22.82
C SER A 84 -1.43 2.82 -23.43
N GLU A 85 -1.24 1.84 -24.30
CA GLU A 85 0.05 1.47 -24.89
C GLU A 85 0.26 2.04 -26.30
N ASN A 86 -0.47 3.11 -26.67
CA ASN A 86 -0.28 3.75 -27.97
C ASN A 86 0.85 4.78 -27.90
N GLU A 87 2.04 4.38 -28.37
CA GLU A 87 3.24 5.22 -28.35
C GLU A 87 3.09 6.54 -29.14
N PHE A 88 2.17 6.60 -30.10
CA PHE A 88 2.03 7.73 -31.03
C PHE A 88 0.74 8.52 -30.84
N SER A 89 -0.14 8.13 -29.91
CA SER A 89 -1.42 8.82 -29.68
C SER A 89 -1.68 9.08 -28.20
N TRP A 90 -2.27 10.23 -27.92
CA TRP A 90 -2.72 10.58 -26.58
C TRP A 90 -4.06 9.91 -26.23
N PRO A 91 -4.27 9.45 -24.98
CA PRO A 91 -3.29 9.39 -23.90
C PRO A 91 -2.39 8.15 -24.01
N CYS A 92 -1.11 8.27 -23.67
CA CYS A 92 -0.17 7.17 -23.53
C CYS A 92 0.36 7.15 -22.09
N THR A 93 0.44 5.96 -21.49
CA THR A 93 0.84 5.77 -20.08
C THR A 93 2.20 5.08 -19.94
N LEU A 94 2.92 4.92 -21.05
CA LEU A 94 4.19 4.20 -21.10
C LEU A 94 5.36 5.12 -20.71
N PHE A 95 6.16 4.67 -19.75
CA PHE A 95 7.42 5.27 -19.36
C PHE A 95 8.56 4.25 -19.44
N ARG A 96 9.72 4.69 -19.93
CA ARG A 96 10.94 3.88 -19.92
C ARG A 96 11.87 4.35 -18.81
N PHE A 97 12.26 3.43 -17.94
CA PHE A 97 13.29 3.66 -16.95
C PHE A 97 14.67 3.51 -17.60
N VAL A 98 15.52 4.51 -17.42
CA VAL A 98 16.90 4.53 -17.91
C VAL A 98 17.82 4.73 -16.73
N GLN A 99 18.79 3.84 -16.54
CA GLN A 99 19.77 3.98 -15.47
C GLN A 99 20.55 5.28 -15.64
N ALA A 100 20.54 6.12 -14.60
CA ALA A 100 21.36 7.32 -14.53
C ALA A 100 22.77 7.00 -14.01
N PRO A 101 23.75 7.92 -14.11
CA PRO A 101 25.16 7.62 -13.82
C PRO A 101 25.45 7.14 -12.39
N THR A 102 24.57 7.43 -11.44
CA THR A 102 24.68 6.93 -10.07
C THR A 102 23.79 5.70 -9.89
N GLU A 103 24.32 4.66 -9.26
CA GLU A 103 23.53 3.46 -8.89
C GLU A 103 22.28 3.86 -8.10
N GLY A 104 21.16 3.19 -8.36
CA GLY A 104 19.86 3.49 -7.74
C GLY A 104 19.19 4.79 -8.25
N THR A 105 19.76 5.47 -9.24
CA THR A 105 19.16 6.65 -9.87
C THR A 105 18.70 6.37 -11.30
N TYR A 106 17.62 7.04 -11.72
CA TYR A 106 16.95 6.82 -12.99
C TYR A 106 16.55 8.11 -13.69
N TYR A 107 16.61 8.10 -15.01
CA TYR A 107 15.80 8.96 -15.87
C TYR A 107 14.51 8.23 -16.23
N LEU A 108 13.39 8.95 -16.23
CA LEU A 108 12.12 8.43 -16.73
C LEU A 108 11.84 9.11 -18.07
N PHE A 109 11.73 8.32 -19.12
CA PHE A 109 11.43 8.78 -20.47
C PHE A 109 9.95 8.57 -20.75
N ASP A 110 9.21 9.65 -20.98
CA ASP A 110 7.83 9.62 -21.45
C ASP A 110 7.81 9.22 -22.93
N VAL A 111 7.23 8.06 -23.22
CA VAL A 111 7.27 7.45 -24.55
C VAL A 111 6.49 8.26 -25.56
N TRP A 112 5.37 8.88 -25.20
CA TRP A 112 4.58 9.65 -26.17
C TRP A 112 5.16 11.04 -26.42
N ARG A 113 5.65 11.72 -25.39
CA ARG A 113 6.31 13.03 -25.53
C ARG A 113 7.71 12.92 -26.14
N GLN A 114 8.29 11.72 -26.21
CA GLN A 114 9.67 11.48 -26.64
C GLN A 114 10.67 12.34 -25.86
N SER A 115 10.45 12.48 -24.55
CA SER A 115 11.20 13.37 -23.67
C SER A 115 11.33 12.80 -22.26
N TYR A 116 12.40 13.13 -21.56
CA TYR A 116 12.56 12.80 -20.14
C TYR A 116 11.70 13.70 -19.26
N VAL A 117 11.15 13.12 -18.20
CA VAL A 117 10.51 13.89 -17.14
C VAL A 117 11.56 14.60 -16.28
N CYS A 118 11.20 15.75 -15.75
CA CYS A 118 11.99 16.53 -14.82
C CYS A 118 11.10 17.30 -13.84
N ARG A 119 11.74 17.86 -12.81
CA ARG A 119 11.14 18.87 -11.94
C ARG A 119 10.97 20.19 -12.70
N CYS A 120 9.79 20.80 -12.63
CA CYS A 120 9.52 22.07 -13.28
C CYS A 120 10.16 23.22 -12.51
N THR A 121 11.04 23.97 -13.17
CA THR A 121 11.69 25.18 -12.64
C THR A 121 11.36 26.43 -13.45
N THR A 122 10.63 26.27 -14.55
CA THR A 122 10.34 27.34 -15.52
C THR A 122 9.01 28.04 -15.29
N SER A 123 8.10 27.42 -14.53
CA SER A 123 6.73 27.89 -14.33
C SER A 123 6.50 28.20 -12.86
N LYS A 124 6.17 29.47 -12.55
CA LYS A 124 5.83 29.87 -11.17
C LYS A 124 4.50 29.27 -10.70
N SER A 125 3.56 29.02 -11.61
CA SER A 125 2.26 28.44 -11.25
C SER A 125 2.32 26.93 -11.03
N HIS A 126 3.38 26.26 -11.52
CA HIS A 126 3.58 24.81 -11.45
C HIS A 126 4.99 24.50 -10.94
N GLU A 127 5.49 25.32 -10.01
CA GLU A 127 6.83 25.15 -9.44
C GLU A 127 6.95 23.76 -8.80
N ASP A 128 8.07 23.09 -9.07
CA ASP A 128 8.37 21.74 -8.61
C ASP A 128 7.43 20.63 -9.10
N CYS A 129 6.50 20.92 -10.02
CA CYS A 129 5.65 19.90 -10.62
C CYS A 129 6.44 18.98 -11.57
N LEU A 130 5.97 17.75 -11.75
CA LEU A 130 6.51 16.80 -12.72
C LEU A 130 6.13 17.24 -14.14
N THR A 131 7.11 17.43 -15.01
CA THR A 131 6.92 17.89 -16.38
C THR A 131 7.88 17.21 -17.35
N THR A 132 7.59 17.28 -18.65
CA THR A 132 8.54 16.94 -19.72
C THR A 132 9.16 18.19 -20.36
N ARG A 133 8.90 19.38 -19.83
CA ARG A 133 9.44 20.66 -20.33
C ARG A 133 10.73 21.02 -19.60
N TYR A 134 11.78 21.29 -20.37
CA TYR A 134 13.06 21.75 -19.86
C TYR A 134 13.12 23.28 -19.78
N GLY A 135 13.85 23.79 -18.80
CA GLY A 135 14.33 25.17 -18.84
C GLY A 135 15.52 25.33 -19.79
N ASN A 136 15.74 26.55 -20.27
CA ASN A 136 16.90 26.89 -21.11
C ASN A 136 18.25 26.67 -20.40
N GLN A 137 18.24 26.51 -19.07
CA GLN A 137 19.38 26.03 -18.31
C GLN A 137 19.22 24.53 -18.10
N ASP A 138 20.06 23.76 -18.81
CA ASP A 138 20.04 22.30 -18.88
C ASP A 138 20.49 21.69 -17.52
N HIS A 139 19.67 21.82 -16.48
CA HIS A 139 19.91 21.17 -15.19
C HIS A 139 19.63 19.68 -15.35
N TYR A 140 20.59 18.95 -15.91
CA TYR A 140 20.57 17.49 -16.04
C TYR A 140 20.15 16.77 -14.75
N TYR A 141 20.49 17.36 -13.61
CA TYR A 141 20.14 16.85 -12.30
C TYR A 141 18.63 16.93 -11.97
N ASP A 142 17.85 17.83 -12.58
CA ASP A 142 16.38 17.91 -12.37
C ASP A 142 15.62 16.75 -13.05
N ARG A 143 16.28 16.04 -13.97
CA ARG A 143 15.79 14.79 -14.58
C ARG A 143 16.13 13.54 -13.76
N THR A 144 16.98 13.67 -12.74
CA THR A 144 17.51 12.50 -12.03
C THR A 144 16.64 12.18 -10.82
N HIS A 145 16.11 10.95 -10.81
CA HIS A 145 15.23 10.46 -9.75
C HIS A 145 15.91 9.34 -8.98
N ILE A 146 15.82 9.36 -7.66
CA ILE A 146 16.14 8.22 -6.81
C ILE A 146 14.85 7.42 -6.66
N LEU A 147 14.88 6.14 -7.03
CA LEU A 147 13.75 5.23 -6.82
C LEU A 147 13.91 4.57 -5.46
N ILE A 148 12.97 4.83 -4.55
CA ILE A 148 12.91 4.11 -3.28
C ILE A 148 12.01 2.89 -3.46
N ASP A 149 12.56 1.71 -3.19
CA ASP A 149 11.83 0.45 -3.18
C ASP A 149 10.92 0.36 -1.95
N PHE A 150 9.62 0.62 -2.16
CA PHE A 150 8.62 0.58 -1.11
C PHE A 150 8.39 -0.82 -0.52
N GLU A 151 8.75 -1.88 -1.23
CA GLU A 151 8.57 -3.26 -0.76
C GLU A 151 9.58 -3.58 0.35
N THR A 152 10.70 -2.85 0.40
CA THR A 152 11.70 -2.93 1.47
C THR A 152 11.41 -1.99 2.64
N LEU A 153 10.56 -0.99 2.45
CA LEU A 153 10.24 0.00 3.47
C LEU A 153 9.25 -0.55 4.49
N ILE A 154 9.36 -0.04 5.72
CA ILE A 154 8.51 -0.44 6.84
C ILE A 154 8.01 0.82 7.54
N VAL A 155 6.69 0.99 7.59
CA VAL A 155 6.08 1.96 8.50
C VAL A 155 5.90 1.31 9.86
N LEU A 156 6.80 1.63 10.79
CA LEU A 156 6.57 1.29 12.19
C LEU A 156 5.52 2.25 12.79
N PRO A 157 4.75 1.79 13.79
CA PRO A 157 3.86 2.65 14.53
C PRO A 157 4.61 3.78 15.23
N LYS A 158 3.92 4.89 15.48
CA LYS A 158 4.50 6.04 16.19
C LYS A 158 4.88 5.68 17.62
N HIS A 159 4.08 4.86 18.30
CA HIS A 159 4.32 4.39 19.66
C HIS A 159 4.43 2.89 19.66
N ILE A 160 5.54 2.37 20.21
CA ILE A 160 5.86 0.95 20.18
C ILE A 160 6.37 0.47 21.54
N VAL A 161 6.15 -0.81 21.78
CA VAL A 161 6.98 -1.63 22.68
C VAL A 161 7.73 -2.66 21.84
N ILE A 162 8.88 -3.10 22.34
CA ILE A 162 9.76 -4.00 21.61
C ILE A 162 10.00 -5.24 22.45
N LYS A 163 9.61 -6.42 21.95
CA LYS A 163 9.80 -7.70 22.62
C LYS A 163 10.95 -8.47 21.97
N GLY A 164 11.88 -8.93 22.80
CA GLY A 164 13.05 -9.70 22.36
C GLY A 164 12.76 -11.20 22.22
N ASP A 165 13.79 -11.96 21.84
CA ASP A 165 13.74 -13.42 21.67
C ASP A 165 13.41 -14.16 22.98
N LEU A 166 13.74 -13.59 24.13
CA LEU A 166 13.41 -14.13 25.46
C LEU A 166 11.99 -13.79 25.94
N LYS A 167 11.14 -13.26 25.05
CA LYS A 167 9.75 -12.86 25.37
C LYS A 167 9.64 -11.78 26.45
N GLN A 168 10.72 -11.03 26.68
CA GLN A 168 10.74 -9.84 27.53
C GLN A 168 10.76 -8.56 26.68
N TYR A 169 10.10 -7.52 27.17
CA TYR A 169 10.06 -6.18 26.62
C TYR A 169 11.33 -5.38 26.96
N LEU A 170 11.78 -4.59 25.99
CA LEU A 170 12.92 -3.70 26.10
C LEU A 170 12.55 -2.45 26.90
N CYS A 171 13.12 -2.33 28.09
CA CYS A 171 12.89 -1.22 28.99
C CYS A 171 14.12 -0.36 29.19
N THR A 172 13.91 0.88 29.62
CA THR A 172 14.96 1.71 30.20
C THR A 172 15.52 1.07 31.48
N TYR A 173 16.85 1.09 31.61
CA TYR A 173 17.58 0.47 32.72
C TYR A 173 18.81 1.32 33.08
N TRP A 174 18.89 1.77 34.33
CA TRP A 174 20.04 2.52 34.83
C TRP A 174 21.12 1.55 35.32
N TYR A 175 22.31 1.63 34.74
CA TYR A 175 23.46 0.79 35.11
C TYR A 175 24.75 1.57 34.95
N GLU A 176 25.64 1.54 35.96
CA GLU A 176 26.93 2.24 35.96
C GLU A 176 26.82 3.69 35.43
N GLU A 177 25.87 4.46 35.98
CA GLU A 177 25.62 5.87 35.61
C GLU A 177 25.21 6.11 34.13
N ASN A 178 24.76 5.07 33.43
CA ASN A 178 24.35 5.16 32.03
C ASN A 178 22.91 4.66 31.81
N GLU A 179 22.24 5.29 30.83
CA GLU A 179 20.87 5.05 30.41
C GLU A 179 20.74 3.86 29.43
N HIS A 180 20.99 2.64 29.92
CA HIS A 180 20.91 1.42 29.12
C HIS A 180 19.46 1.04 28.73
N LEU A 181 19.36 0.18 27.72
CA LEU A 181 18.13 -0.48 27.30
C LEU A 181 18.28 -1.98 27.52
N LYS A 182 17.45 -2.57 28.39
CA LYS A 182 17.52 -3.97 28.81
C LYS A 182 16.20 -4.69 28.55
N PHE A 183 16.25 -5.90 28.01
CA PHE A 183 15.09 -6.78 27.92
C PHE A 183 14.83 -7.39 29.31
N ASN A 184 13.88 -6.85 30.08
CA ASN A 184 13.72 -7.22 31.50
C ASN A 184 12.28 -7.16 32.04
N SER A 185 11.26 -6.91 31.22
CA SER A 185 9.87 -6.88 31.67
C SER A 185 9.03 -7.86 30.86
N ASP A 186 8.08 -8.53 31.49
CA ASP A 186 7.04 -9.35 30.84
C ASP A 186 5.72 -8.58 30.65
N ASP A 187 5.63 -7.36 31.20
CA ASP A 187 4.47 -6.50 31.12
C ASP A 187 4.63 -5.41 30.05
N ILE A 188 3.79 -5.49 29.02
CA ILE A 188 3.66 -4.50 27.96
C ILE A 188 3.16 -3.13 28.47
N GLY A 189 2.51 -3.09 29.64
CA GLY A 189 2.09 -1.87 30.32
C GLY A 189 3.19 -1.19 31.13
N SER A 190 4.40 -1.75 31.20
CA SER A 190 5.51 -1.15 31.93
C SER A 190 5.81 0.28 31.44
N SER A 191 5.82 1.24 32.36
CA SER A 191 6.12 2.65 32.08
C SER A 191 7.54 2.89 31.56
N ARG A 192 8.40 1.86 31.58
CA ARG A 192 9.77 1.88 31.06
C ARG A 192 9.92 1.26 29.67
N ALA A 193 8.90 0.56 29.17
CA ALA A 193 8.94 -0.21 27.93
C ALA A 193 8.55 0.59 26.68
N GLY A 194 7.90 1.74 26.86
CA GLY A 194 7.39 2.58 25.77
C GLY A 194 8.49 3.34 25.01
N HIS A 195 8.38 3.33 23.68
CA HIS A 195 9.23 4.10 22.78
C HIS A 195 8.40 4.80 21.69
N GLN A 196 8.88 5.95 21.25
CA GLN A 196 8.36 6.71 20.12
C GLN A 196 9.27 6.56 18.89
N VAL A 197 8.69 6.27 17.74
CA VAL A 197 9.37 6.21 16.45
C VAL A 197 9.18 7.52 15.69
N PHE A 198 10.29 8.04 15.17
CA PHE A 198 10.34 9.22 14.32
C PHE A 198 10.88 8.80 12.97
N SER A 199 10.04 8.84 11.94
CA SER A 199 10.45 8.59 10.56
C SER A 199 11.30 9.74 10.04
N MET A 200 12.39 9.42 9.32
CA MET A 200 13.22 10.37 8.60
C MET A 200 12.75 10.59 7.16
N GLY A 201 11.66 9.91 6.76
CA GLY A 201 11.04 10.04 5.44
C GLY A 201 11.66 9.18 4.34
N ASP A 202 12.90 8.72 4.50
CA ASP A 202 13.60 7.85 3.55
C ASP A 202 13.53 6.35 3.90
N GLY A 203 12.78 5.99 4.95
CA GLY A 203 12.70 4.65 5.51
C GLY A 203 13.54 4.44 6.77
N SER A 204 14.52 5.31 7.01
CA SER A 204 15.25 5.32 8.28
C SER A 204 14.44 5.97 9.39
N ILE A 205 14.76 5.61 10.62
CA ILE A 205 14.04 6.03 11.82
C ILE A 205 14.98 6.47 12.93
N ARG A 206 14.44 7.26 13.85
CA ARG A 206 14.99 7.47 15.19
C ARG A 206 14.01 6.95 16.21
N ILE A 207 14.53 6.46 17.33
CA ILE A 207 13.71 5.90 18.41
C ILE A 207 14.00 6.70 19.67
N LYS A 208 12.96 7.17 20.35
CA LYS A 208 13.04 7.92 21.60
C LYS A 208 12.34 7.13 22.70
N CYS A 209 12.98 6.92 23.83
CA CYS A 209 12.30 6.28 24.96
C CYS A 209 11.32 7.26 25.61
N ASP A 210 10.15 6.77 26.05
CA ASP A 210 9.15 7.61 26.69
C ASP A 210 9.59 8.04 28.09
N HIS A 211 10.20 7.13 28.85
CA HIS A 211 10.55 7.34 30.26
C HIS A 211 11.55 8.48 30.50
N TRP A 212 12.62 8.56 29.70
CA TRP A 212 13.62 9.64 29.82
C TRP A 212 13.43 10.76 28.80
N ASN A 213 12.54 10.60 27.82
CA ASN A 213 12.36 11.53 26.70
C ASN A 213 13.68 11.80 25.94
N LYS A 214 14.50 10.76 25.77
CA LYS A 214 15.81 10.81 25.10
C LYS A 214 15.89 9.81 23.95
N PHE A 215 16.62 10.18 22.90
CA PHE A 215 16.84 9.34 21.73
C PHE A 215 17.84 8.23 22.01
N TRP A 216 17.59 7.09 21.36
CA TRP A 216 18.54 6.00 21.25
C TRP A 216 19.80 6.47 20.52
N VAL A 217 20.95 6.05 21.01
CA VAL A 217 22.25 6.37 20.44
C VAL A 217 23.24 5.25 20.68
N ARG A 218 23.94 4.84 19.63
CA ARG A 218 25.07 3.92 19.74
C ARG A 218 26.26 4.63 20.38
N GLN A 219 26.91 3.97 21.34
CA GLN A 219 28.18 4.42 21.91
C GLN A 219 29.37 3.77 21.18
N SER A 220 30.59 4.25 21.41
CA SER A 220 31.81 3.72 20.78
C SER A 220 31.99 2.20 20.97
N ASN A 221 31.58 1.66 22.11
CA ASN A 221 31.56 0.22 22.44
C ASN A 221 30.32 -0.55 21.92
N ASN A 222 29.55 0.04 20.99
CA ASN A 222 28.38 -0.53 20.33
C ASN A 222 27.13 -0.75 21.21
N TRP A 223 27.15 -0.45 22.50
CA TRP A 223 25.92 -0.43 23.30
C TRP A 223 24.98 0.67 22.81
N ILE A 224 23.68 0.37 22.79
CA ILE A 224 22.64 1.36 22.52
C ILE A 224 22.13 1.90 23.85
N LEU A 225 22.29 3.20 24.05
CA LEU A 225 21.78 3.93 25.22
C LEU A 225 20.64 4.84 24.81
N ALA A 226 19.74 5.16 25.73
CA ALA A 226 18.69 6.15 25.53
C ALA A 226 19.07 7.48 26.20
N LYS A 227 20.14 8.12 25.69
CA LYS A 227 20.70 9.33 26.29
C LYS A 227 20.86 10.53 25.37
N SER A 228 20.60 10.39 24.08
CA SER A 228 20.84 11.48 23.13
C SER A 228 19.75 12.55 23.22
N THR A 229 20.19 13.81 23.26
CA THR A 229 19.35 15.01 23.14
C THR A 229 19.43 15.62 21.74
N ASP A 230 20.09 14.96 20.79
CA ASP A 230 20.22 15.44 19.41
C ASP A 230 18.84 15.56 18.76
N THR A 231 18.52 16.74 18.24
CA THR A 231 17.28 17.02 17.52
C THR A 231 17.48 17.04 16.00
N THR A 232 18.72 17.02 15.51
CA THR A 232 19.09 17.25 14.11
C THR A 232 19.17 15.98 13.26
N ALA A 233 19.30 14.81 13.90
CA ALA A 233 19.52 13.51 13.22
C ALA A 233 20.80 13.42 12.38
N ASN A 234 21.71 14.39 12.50
CA ASN A 234 23.00 14.37 11.79
C ASN A 234 23.92 13.27 12.33
N ASN A 235 23.75 12.90 13.60
CA ASN A 235 24.48 11.79 14.18
C ASN A 235 23.88 10.45 13.72
N LYS A 236 24.59 9.77 12.81
CA LYS A 236 24.23 8.44 12.30
C LYS A 236 24.14 7.35 13.38
N ASP A 237 24.79 7.52 14.53
CA ASP A 237 24.63 6.63 15.68
C ASP A 237 23.24 6.70 16.33
N THR A 238 22.42 7.72 15.98
CA THR A 238 21.02 7.86 16.43
C THR A 238 20.00 7.39 15.41
N VAL A 239 20.45 6.94 14.23
CA VAL A 239 19.59 6.59 13.09
C VAL A 239 19.66 5.10 12.85
N PHE A 240 18.49 4.50 12.64
CA PHE A 240 18.33 3.07 12.46
C PHE A 240 17.54 2.78 11.17
N TRP A 241 17.87 1.68 10.51
CA TRP A 241 17.14 1.17 9.36
C TRP A 241 16.38 -0.10 9.75
N PRO A 242 15.03 -0.08 9.75
CA PRO A 242 14.22 -1.27 9.98
C PRO A 242 14.34 -2.26 8.81
N ILE A 243 14.43 -3.55 9.13
CA ILE A 243 14.49 -4.64 8.15
C ILE A 243 13.37 -5.63 8.46
N LYS A 244 12.51 -5.90 7.47
CA LYS A 244 11.31 -6.71 7.65
C LYS A 244 11.71 -8.18 7.73
N ILE A 245 11.25 -8.88 8.76
CA ILE A 245 11.46 -10.33 8.92
C ILE A 245 10.14 -11.07 8.74
N SER A 246 9.07 -10.57 9.35
CA SER A 246 7.71 -11.07 9.23
C SER A 246 6.72 -9.94 9.49
N GLN A 247 5.42 -10.23 9.63
CA GLN A 247 4.37 -9.22 9.83
C GLN A 247 4.66 -8.27 11.00
N ASN A 248 5.04 -8.80 12.17
CA ASN A 248 5.28 -8.01 13.38
C ASN A 248 6.73 -8.09 13.88
N THR A 249 7.65 -8.66 13.11
CA THR A 249 9.05 -8.82 13.54
C THR A 249 9.98 -8.09 12.58
N VAL A 250 10.88 -7.30 13.16
CA VAL A 250 11.92 -6.57 12.43
C VAL A 250 13.30 -6.85 13.02
N ALA A 251 14.33 -6.54 12.25
CA ALA A 251 15.65 -6.22 12.77
C ALA A 251 15.89 -4.71 12.62
N LEU A 252 16.77 -4.15 13.44
CA LEU A 252 17.19 -2.75 13.32
C LEU A 252 18.68 -2.70 12.99
N ARG A 253 19.05 -2.07 11.88
CA ARG A 253 20.45 -1.77 11.55
C ARG A 253 20.80 -0.37 12.05
N CYS A 254 21.85 -0.23 12.84
CA CYS A 254 22.37 1.10 13.22
C CYS A 254 23.18 1.67 12.05
N LEU A 255 22.87 2.88 11.59
CA LEU A 255 23.57 3.50 10.46
C LEU A 255 24.96 4.03 10.84
N GLY A 256 25.25 4.20 12.14
CA GLY A 256 26.54 4.66 12.61
C GLY A 256 27.68 3.65 12.44
N ASN A 257 27.37 2.34 12.51
CA ASN A 257 28.36 1.27 12.32
C ASN A 257 27.90 0.18 11.33
N ASN A 258 26.74 0.34 10.70
CA ASN A 258 26.10 -0.60 9.78
C ASN A 258 25.80 -2.01 10.34
N LYS A 259 25.91 -2.21 11.66
CA LYS A 259 25.61 -3.47 12.33
C LYS A 259 24.14 -3.57 12.76
N ILE A 260 23.69 -4.79 12.96
CA ILE A 260 22.35 -5.12 13.44
C ILE A 260 22.31 -5.07 14.96
N CYS A 261 21.29 -4.41 15.50
CA CYS A 261 20.95 -4.39 16.90
C CYS A 261 20.48 -5.77 17.36
N LYS A 262 21.03 -6.26 18.47
CA LYS A 262 20.63 -7.50 19.11
C LYS A 262 20.66 -7.39 20.63
N ARG A 263 19.93 -8.29 21.29
CA ARG A 263 20.16 -8.57 22.71
C ARG A 263 21.56 -9.17 22.89
N LEU A 264 22.32 -8.64 23.85
CA LEU A 264 23.67 -9.07 24.17
C LEU A 264 23.87 -9.15 25.69
N THR A 265 24.60 -10.17 26.12
CA THR A 265 25.15 -10.27 27.47
C THR A 265 26.68 -10.25 27.36
N ALA A 266 27.31 -9.16 27.79
CA ALA A 266 28.75 -8.95 27.74
C ALA A 266 29.14 -7.79 28.67
N GLU A 267 30.41 -7.68 29.08
CA GLU A 267 30.91 -6.53 29.85
C GLU A 267 30.06 -6.20 31.11
N ASN A 268 29.67 -7.25 31.85
CA ASN A 268 28.78 -7.20 33.03
C ASN A 268 27.38 -6.63 32.77
N LYS A 269 26.99 -6.47 31.50
CA LYS A 269 25.66 -6.01 31.09
C LYS A 269 24.89 -7.19 30.54
N GLU A 270 23.83 -7.57 31.23
CA GLU A 270 22.99 -8.71 30.85
C GLU A 270 21.78 -8.27 30.03
N HIS A 271 21.53 -8.97 28.92
CA HIS A 271 20.33 -8.78 28.09
C HIS A 271 20.10 -7.34 27.64
N CYS A 272 21.17 -6.57 27.42
CA CYS A 272 21.11 -5.19 26.95
C CYS A 272 21.11 -5.12 25.43
N LEU A 273 20.63 -4.00 24.86
CA LEU A 273 20.62 -3.77 23.42
C LEU A 273 21.98 -3.28 22.92
N SER A 274 22.52 -3.92 21.88
CA SER A 274 23.80 -3.56 21.26
C SER A 274 23.78 -3.72 19.74
N ALA A 275 24.38 -2.80 19.00
CA ALA A 275 24.57 -2.89 17.54
C ALA A 275 25.86 -3.66 17.22
N ASN A 276 25.86 -4.98 17.43
CA ASN A 276 27.06 -5.80 17.36
C ASN A 276 26.93 -7.06 16.48
N ALA A 277 25.81 -7.25 15.78
CA ALA A 277 25.64 -8.39 14.88
C ALA A 277 25.89 -8.01 13.42
N ASP A 278 26.63 -8.83 12.68
CA ASP A 278 26.85 -8.63 11.23
C ASP A 278 25.69 -9.22 10.39
N THR A 279 24.90 -10.14 10.97
CA THR A 279 23.74 -10.79 10.35
C THR A 279 22.53 -10.80 11.29
N ILE A 280 21.33 -11.10 10.75
CA ILE A 280 20.08 -11.16 11.53
C ILE A 280 20.03 -12.47 12.34
N THR A 281 20.68 -12.46 13.50
CA THR A 281 20.64 -13.55 14.49
C THR A 281 19.29 -13.65 15.19
N ARG A 282 19.05 -14.75 15.93
CA ARG A 282 17.83 -14.92 16.74
C ARG A 282 17.62 -13.76 17.72
N GLU A 283 18.68 -13.31 18.39
CA GLU A 283 18.65 -12.20 19.35
C GLU A 283 18.44 -10.82 18.70
N ALA A 284 18.52 -10.74 17.37
CA ALA A 284 18.26 -9.52 16.58
C ALA A 284 16.80 -9.41 16.10
N ARG A 285 15.98 -10.43 16.37
CA ARG A 285 14.57 -10.44 15.98
C ARG A 285 13.76 -9.71 17.05
N LEU A 286 13.24 -8.55 16.68
CA LEU A 286 12.51 -7.64 17.53
C LEU A 286 11.04 -7.66 17.13
N GLU A 287 10.19 -8.18 18.00
CA GLU A 287 8.75 -8.16 17.82
C GLU A 287 8.22 -6.78 18.23
N ILE A 288 7.59 -6.07 17.29
CA ILE A 288 7.06 -4.73 17.48
C ILE A 288 5.56 -4.83 17.76
N THR A 289 5.10 -4.15 18.81
CA THR A 289 3.69 -4.09 19.16
C THR A 289 3.33 -2.67 19.52
N GLU A 290 2.15 -2.21 19.11
CA GLU A 290 1.60 -0.95 19.61
C GLU A 290 1.06 -1.16 21.04
N PRO A 291 1.34 -0.28 22.00
CA PRO A 291 0.81 -0.39 23.36
C PRO A 291 -0.67 0.06 23.44
N VAL A 292 -1.51 -0.45 22.54
CA VAL A 292 -2.96 -0.21 22.50
C VAL A 292 -3.70 -1.47 22.96
N ILE A 293 -4.85 -1.28 23.62
CA ILE A 293 -5.72 -2.37 24.07
C ILE A 293 -6.60 -2.85 22.91
N SER A 294 -7.22 -1.91 22.19
CA SER A 294 -8.11 -2.20 21.07
C SER A 294 -8.09 -1.05 20.07
N ARG A 295 -8.33 -1.39 18.80
CA ARG A 295 -8.45 -0.43 17.70
C ARG A 295 -9.76 -0.65 16.94
N GLU A 296 -10.49 0.43 16.75
CA GLU A 296 -11.72 0.47 15.95
C GLU A 296 -11.54 1.45 14.78
N MET A 297 -11.77 0.99 13.56
CA MET A 297 -11.89 1.82 12.36
C MET A 297 -13.37 2.00 12.01
N TYR A 298 -13.80 3.24 11.82
CA TYR A 298 -15.19 3.58 11.47
C TYR A 298 -15.24 4.84 10.62
N ASN A 299 -16.45 5.28 10.24
CA ASN A 299 -16.66 6.42 9.35
C ASN A 299 -15.90 6.28 8.02
N CYS A 300 -15.90 5.08 7.44
CA CYS A 300 -15.24 4.83 6.17
C CYS A 300 -15.91 5.60 5.03
N ASN A 301 -15.16 6.50 4.40
CA ASN A 301 -15.60 7.31 3.27
C ASN A 301 -14.88 6.86 1.99
N TYR A 302 -15.59 6.12 1.14
CA TYR A 302 -15.06 5.55 -0.09
C TYR A 302 -14.99 6.58 -1.21
N ARG A 303 -13.82 6.66 -1.86
CA ARG A 303 -13.61 7.42 -3.10
C ARG A 303 -13.94 6.54 -4.29
N THR A 304 -15.23 6.27 -4.52
CA THR A 304 -15.68 5.36 -5.60
C THR A 304 -15.28 5.82 -7.01
N MET A 305 -15.15 7.13 -7.23
CA MET A 305 -14.64 7.71 -8.49
C MET A 305 -13.16 7.38 -8.76
N ASP A 306 -12.42 7.05 -7.71
CA ASP A 306 -11.02 6.60 -7.73
C ASP A 306 -10.92 5.07 -7.62
N SER A 307 -12.03 4.35 -7.85
CA SER A 307 -12.01 2.89 -7.89
C SER A 307 -11.29 2.36 -9.13
N ARG A 308 -10.76 1.14 -9.01
CA ARG A 308 -10.15 0.36 -10.10
C ARG A 308 -10.85 -0.98 -10.20
N VAL A 309 -11.41 -1.28 -11.36
CA VAL A 309 -11.85 -2.64 -11.73
C VAL A 309 -10.83 -3.25 -12.69
N TYR A 310 -10.40 -4.47 -12.42
CA TYR A 310 -9.34 -5.14 -13.18
C TYR A 310 -9.45 -6.65 -13.10
N ASP A 311 -8.62 -7.36 -13.87
CA ASP A 311 -8.65 -8.83 -14.01
C ASP A 311 -10.06 -9.34 -14.39
N GLU A 312 -10.77 -8.60 -15.26
CA GLU A 312 -12.09 -8.98 -15.76
C GLU A 312 -12.02 -10.26 -16.59
N GLN A 313 -12.79 -11.26 -16.19
CA GLN A 313 -12.90 -12.55 -16.86
C GLN A 313 -14.37 -12.94 -17.02
N VAL A 314 -14.78 -13.28 -18.24
CA VAL A 314 -16.10 -13.87 -18.50
C VAL A 314 -16.08 -15.36 -18.13
N LEU A 315 -17.00 -15.77 -17.28
CA LEU A 315 -17.16 -17.13 -16.78
C LEU A 315 -18.47 -17.74 -17.26
N ILE A 316 -18.46 -19.04 -17.50
CA ILE A 316 -19.68 -19.85 -17.63
C ILE A 316 -20.06 -20.31 -16.23
N MET A 317 -21.19 -19.84 -15.73
CA MET A 317 -21.67 -20.12 -14.38
C MET A 317 -22.46 -21.42 -14.31
N ALA A 318 -23.32 -21.66 -15.30
CA ALA A 318 -24.14 -22.85 -15.43
C ALA A 318 -24.50 -23.13 -16.89
N THR A 319 -24.81 -24.39 -17.19
CA THR A 319 -25.29 -24.80 -18.52
C THR A 319 -26.40 -25.81 -18.35
N GLU A 320 -27.56 -25.51 -18.92
CA GLU A 320 -28.72 -26.39 -18.91
C GLU A 320 -29.30 -26.56 -20.31
N HIS A 321 -30.15 -27.56 -20.49
CA HIS A 321 -30.78 -27.83 -21.77
C HIS A 321 -32.30 -27.96 -21.64
N ALA A 322 -33.02 -27.31 -22.55
CA ALA A 322 -34.46 -27.48 -22.75
C ALA A 322 -34.70 -28.21 -24.07
N THR A 323 -35.60 -29.18 -24.10
CA THR A 323 -35.85 -30.02 -25.28
C THR A 323 -37.34 -30.01 -25.61
N ASN A 324 -37.68 -29.59 -26.83
CA ASN A 324 -39.06 -29.57 -27.32
C ASN A 324 -39.24 -30.57 -28.47
N GLY A 325 -39.83 -31.73 -28.16
CA GLY A 325 -40.21 -32.75 -29.15
C GLY A 325 -41.60 -32.54 -29.76
N GLY A 326 -42.28 -31.45 -29.43
CA GLY A 326 -43.57 -31.09 -30.00
C GLY A 326 -43.45 -30.47 -31.40
N THR A 327 -44.60 -30.38 -32.07
CA THR A 327 -44.74 -29.75 -33.39
C THR A 327 -44.98 -28.25 -33.32
N LYS A 328 -45.09 -27.68 -32.11
CA LYS A 328 -45.28 -26.24 -31.85
C LYS A 328 -44.22 -25.75 -30.86
N GLU A 329 -43.94 -24.45 -30.89
CA GLU A 329 -43.04 -23.81 -29.92
C GLU A 329 -43.55 -24.02 -28.48
N ALA A 330 -42.64 -24.26 -27.55
CA ALA A 330 -42.94 -24.46 -26.13
C ALA A 330 -42.06 -23.56 -25.26
N SER A 331 -42.66 -22.96 -24.23
CA SER A 331 -41.94 -22.19 -23.22
C SER A 331 -41.57 -23.12 -22.06
N MET A 332 -40.28 -23.21 -21.72
CA MET A 332 -39.77 -24.13 -20.71
C MET A 332 -38.98 -23.36 -19.65
N ALA A 333 -39.28 -23.60 -18.37
CA ALA A 333 -38.53 -23.05 -17.25
C ALA A 333 -37.37 -23.99 -16.89
N LEU A 334 -36.16 -23.45 -16.84
CA LEU A 334 -34.94 -24.13 -16.44
C LEU A 334 -34.48 -23.62 -15.07
N SER A 335 -33.96 -24.53 -14.24
CA SER A 335 -33.33 -24.20 -12.96
C SER A 335 -31.82 -24.34 -13.09
N LEU A 336 -31.11 -23.21 -13.10
CA LEU A 336 -29.65 -23.17 -13.20
C LEU A 336 -29.05 -22.99 -11.81
N LYS A 337 -28.25 -23.97 -11.37
CA LYS A 337 -27.50 -23.90 -10.12
C LYS A 337 -26.05 -23.49 -10.38
N TYR A 338 -25.56 -22.51 -9.63
CA TYR A 338 -24.18 -22.03 -9.72
C TYR A 338 -23.69 -21.49 -8.38
N VAL A 339 -22.37 -21.38 -8.24
CA VAL A 339 -21.74 -20.82 -7.04
C VAL A 339 -21.16 -19.45 -7.38
N VAL A 340 -21.46 -18.47 -6.54
CA VAL A 340 -20.85 -17.14 -6.57
C VAL A 340 -19.80 -17.08 -5.47
N GLU A 341 -18.58 -16.75 -5.86
CA GLU A 341 -17.48 -16.47 -4.96
C GLU A 341 -17.28 -14.94 -4.89
N ALA A 342 -17.20 -14.42 -3.68
CA ALA A 342 -16.84 -13.04 -3.42
C ALA A 342 -15.78 -12.98 -2.32
N SER A 343 -14.91 -11.96 -2.38
CA SER A 343 -13.99 -11.66 -1.28
C SER A 343 -14.04 -10.19 -0.93
N LYS A 344 -13.77 -9.89 0.34
CA LYS A 344 -13.80 -8.53 0.90
C LYS A 344 -12.60 -8.37 1.85
N CYS A 345 -11.78 -7.35 1.64
CA CYS A 345 -10.64 -7.03 2.49
C CYS A 345 -10.58 -5.51 2.69
N TRP A 346 -10.38 -5.09 3.94
CA TRP A 346 -10.13 -3.70 4.32
C TRP A 346 -8.74 -3.61 4.93
N GLU A 347 -7.87 -2.84 4.32
CA GLU A 347 -6.51 -2.65 4.79
C GLU A 347 -6.05 -1.21 4.64
N SER A 348 -4.86 -0.90 5.15
CA SER A 348 -4.19 0.34 4.81
C SER A 348 -3.21 0.06 3.67
N SER A 349 -3.19 1.00 2.72
CA SER A 349 -2.26 1.02 1.60
C SER A 349 -0.81 1.27 2.02
N VAL A 350 -0.54 1.74 3.25
CA VAL A 350 0.81 2.17 3.68
C VAL A 350 1.20 1.63 5.06
N SER A 351 0.26 1.53 6.00
CA SER A 351 0.51 1.08 7.37
C SER A 351 0.02 -0.35 7.59
N THR A 352 0.70 -1.08 8.49
CA THR A 352 0.30 -2.43 8.91
C THR A 352 -0.19 -2.38 10.35
N ALA A 353 -1.15 -3.23 10.72
CA ALA A 353 -1.55 -3.39 12.12
C ALA A 353 -0.48 -4.24 12.85
N TRP A 354 0.42 -3.59 13.60
CA TRP A 354 1.55 -4.24 14.27
C TRP A 354 1.13 -4.92 15.57
N GLY A 355 0.66 -6.16 15.48
CA GLY A 355 0.28 -6.98 16.63
C GLY A 355 -0.99 -6.52 17.36
N VAL A 356 -1.74 -5.61 16.74
CA VAL A 356 -3.01 -5.10 17.25
C VAL A 356 -4.17 -5.84 16.60
N VAL A 357 -5.07 -6.37 17.42
CA VAL A 357 -6.38 -6.82 16.94
C VAL A 357 -7.21 -5.57 16.66
N ALA A 358 -7.59 -5.38 15.40
CA ALA A 358 -8.33 -4.23 14.96
C ALA A 358 -9.60 -4.64 14.21
N SER A 359 -10.68 -3.89 14.42
CA SER A 359 -11.95 -4.10 13.75
C SER A 359 -12.35 -2.90 12.91
N VAL A 360 -13.01 -3.15 11.78
CA VAL A 360 -13.57 -2.12 10.90
C VAL A 360 -15.07 -2.25 10.79
N LYS A 361 -15.76 -1.12 10.91
CA LYS A 361 -17.19 -0.98 10.64
C LYS A 361 -17.37 -0.15 9.37
N ALA A 362 -17.74 -0.82 8.28
CA ALA A 362 -17.89 -0.18 6.98
C ALA A 362 -18.95 -0.90 6.12
N GLY A 363 -19.61 -0.14 5.24
CA GLY A 363 -20.38 -0.70 4.12
C GLY A 363 -19.48 -1.40 3.10
N VAL A 364 -20.05 -2.15 2.17
CA VAL A 364 -19.31 -2.97 1.21
C VAL A 364 -19.39 -2.34 -0.19
N PRO A 365 -18.25 -1.98 -0.83
CA PRO A 365 -18.26 -1.59 -2.23
C PRO A 365 -18.67 -2.74 -3.15
N GLU A 366 -19.51 -2.48 -4.14
CA GLU A 366 -20.02 -3.44 -5.12
C GLU A 366 -19.91 -2.87 -6.55
N ILE A 367 -19.64 -3.74 -7.52
CA ILE A 367 -19.53 -3.36 -8.94
C ILE A 367 -20.92 -3.40 -9.59
N PHE A 368 -21.34 -2.27 -10.13
CA PHE A 368 -22.53 -2.10 -10.95
C PHE A 368 -22.15 -1.70 -12.39
N GLU A 369 -23.14 -1.66 -13.27
CA GLU A 369 -22.94 -1.32 -14.69
C GLU A 369 -22.34 0.08 -14.88
N VAL A 370 -22.72 1.03 -14.02
CA VAL A 370 -22.31 2.45 -14.12
C VAL A 370 -21.05 2.77 -13.30
N GLY A 371 -20.54 1.82 -12.51
CA GLY A 371 -19.38 2.02 -11.65
C GLY A 371 -19.46 1.27 -10.32
N VAL A 372 -18.71 1.74 -9.34
CA VAL A 372 -18.69 1.15 -8.00
C VAL A 372 -19.60 1.96 -7.07
N GLU A 373 -20.49 1.29 -6.36
CA GLU A 373 -21.35 1.89 -5.34
C GLU A 373 -21.15 1.19 -3.99
N VAL A 374 -21.58 1.82 -2.90
CA VAL A 374 -21.37 1.29 -1.54
C VAL A 374 -22.69 0.80 -0.96
N ASN A 375 -22.73 -0.49 -0.61
CA ASN A 375 -23.85 -1.10 0.08
C ASN A 375 -23.72 -0.88 1.59
N HIS A 376 -24.43 0.10 2.12
CA HIS A 376 -24.46 0.43 3.56
C HIS A 376 -25.34 -0.51 4.39
N ASN A 377 -26.19 -1.35 3.76
CA ASN A 377 -27.01 -2.31 4.50
C ASN A 377 -26.18 -3.44 5.12
N GLU A 378 -24.93 -3.64 4.65
CA GLU A 378 -23.97 -4.62 5.20
C GLU A 378 -22.96 -4.00 6.19
N GLU A 379 -23.22 -2.81 6.74
CA GLU A 379 -22.30 -2.17 7.68
C GLU A 379 -22.20 -2.96 9.00
N LYS A 380 -21.21 -3.84 9.07
CA LYS A 380 -20.93 -4.73 10.20
C LYS A 380 -19.48 -4.59 10.62
N SER A 381 -19.20 -4.85 11.90
CA SER A 381 -17.83 -4.93 12.40
C SER A 381 -17.16 -6.21 11.91
N ARG A 382 -15.95 -6.08 11.35
CA ARG A 382 -15.14 -7.16 10.75
C ARG A 382 -13.67 -6.99 11.14
N SER A 383 -12.87 -8.05 11.07
CA SER A 383 -11.42 -7.94 11.30
C SER A 383 -10.76 -7.09 10.21
N TRP A 384 -9.86 -6.19 10.60
CA TRP A 384 -9.04 -5.41 9.67
C TRP A 384 -7.88 -6.24 9.12
N GLY A 385 -7.59 -6.09 7.82
CA GLY A 385 -6.50 -6.77 7.11
C GLY A 385 -6.76 -8.25 6.80
N GLU A 386 -7.88 -8.81 7.25
CA GLU A 386 -8.29 -10.17 6.91
C GLU A 386 -9.09 -10.17 5.62
N THR A 387 -8.74 -11.09 4.71
CA THR A 387 -9.56 -11.37 3.53
C THR A 387 -10.69 -12.30 3.93
N ILE A 388 -11.92 -11.81 3.86
CA ILE A 388 -13.13 -12.59 4.09
C ILE A 388 -13.58 -13.13 2.74
N THR A 389 -13.78 -14.44 2.64
CA THR A 389 -14.29 -15.11 1.43
C THR A 389 -15.68 -15.67 1.69
N ASP A 390 -16.64 -15.28 0.86
CA ASP A 390 -18.01 -15.76 0.89
C ASP A 390 -18.25 -16.64 -0.36
N MET A 391 -18.80 -17.85 -0.17
CA MET A 391 -19.29 -18.70 -1.25
C MET A 391 -20.79 -18.91 -1.07
N ARG A 392 -21.56 -18.59 -2.11
CA ARG A 392 -23.02 -18.74 -2.09
C ARG A 392 -23.47 -19.59 -3.27
N GLU A 393 -24.16 -20.69 -2.97
CA GLU A 393 -24.91 -21.44 -3.99
C GLU A 393 -26.19 -20.67 -4.32
N VAL A 394 -26.43 -20.43 -5.60
CA VAL A 394 -27.56 -19.69 -6.12
C VAL A 394 -28.31 -20.59 -7.11
N MET A 395 -29.63 -20.58 -7.02
CA MET A 395 -30.52 -21.22 -7.98
C MET A 395 -31.30 -20.14 -8.70
N ALA A 396 -31.06 -19.98 -10.00
CA ALA A 396 -31.78 -19.05 -10.85
C ALA A 396 -32.79 -19.81 -11.72
N THR A 397 -33.98 -19.25 -11.86
CA THR A 397 -34.99 -19.77 -12.80
C THR A 397 -34.96 -18.92 -14.07
N TYR A 398 -34.85 -19.56 -15.23
CA TYR A 398 -34.86 -18.90 -16.53
C TYR A 398 -35.85 -19.58 -17.48
N THR A 399 -36.72 -18.78 -18.08
CA THR A 399 -37.72 -19.27 -19.04
C THR A 399 -37.22 -19.04 -20.46
N VAL A 400 -37.20 -20.11 -21.27
CA VAL A 400 -36.74 -20.07 -22.66
C VAL A 400 -37.81 -20.62 -23.60
N ASN A 401 -38.02 -19.96 -24.74
CA ASN A 401 -38.87 -20.46 -25.81
C ASN A 401 -38.06 -21.39 -26.71
N VAL A 402 -38.54 -22.62 -26.88
CA VAL A 402 -37.86 -23.67 -27.64
C VAL A 402 -38.70 -24.00 -28.88
N PRO A 403 -38.18 -23.79 -30.09
CA PRO A 403 -38.87 -24.11 -31.33
C PRO A 403 -39.26 -25.60 -31.43
N PRO A 404 -40.19 -25.97 -32.32
CA PRO A 404 -40.53 -27.37 -32.59
C PRO A 404 -39.29 -28.20 -32.92
N MET A 405 -39.27 -29.46 -32.49
CA MET A 405 -38.21 -30.42 -32.81
C MET A 405 -36.80 -29.83 -32.64
N THR A 406 -36.56 -29.13 -31.52
CA THR A 406 -35.31 -28.44 -31.24
C THR A 406 -34.87 -28.68 -29.79
N LYS A 407 -33.55 -28.75 -29.57
CA LYS A 407 -32.94 -28.69 -28.25
C LYS A 407 -32.28 -27.33 -28.06
N MET A 408 -32.60 -26.62 -27.00
CA MET A 408 -31.98 -25.34 -26.65
C MET A 408 -30.94 -25.56 -25.55
N LYS A 409 -29.69 -25.15 -25.78
CA LYS A 409 -28.68 -25.00 -24.73
C LYS A 409 -28.77 -23.60 -24.16
N VAL A 410 -29.01 -23.49 -22.86
CA VAL A 410 -28.99 -22.23 -22.12
C VAL A 410 -27.72 -22.19 -21.29
N THR A 411 -26.92 -21.15 -21.49
CA THR A 411 -25.67 -20.92 -20.77
C THR A 411 -25.78 -19.62 -19.99
N LEU A 412 -25.70 -19.69 -18.66
CA LEU A 412 -25.57 -18.50 -17.82
C LEU A 412 -24.10 -18.10 -17.78
N ILE A 413 -23.80 -16.86 -18.14
CA ILE A 413 -22.47 -16.27 -18.04
C ILE A 413 -22.47 -15.10 -17.06
N ALA A 414 -21.31 -14.81 -16.50
CA ALA A 414 -21.08 -13.64 -15.66
C ALA A 414 -19.65 -13.14 -15.81
N THR A 415 -19.37 -11.92 -15.36
CA THR A 415 -18.02 -11.37 -15.29
C THR A 415 -17.51 -11.47 -13.85
N LYS A 416 -16.34 -12.07 -13.66
CA LYS A 416 -15.58 -12.02 -12.40
C LYS A 416 -14.47 -10.99 -12.54
N ALA A 417 -14.34 -10.10 -11.56
CA ALA A 417 -13.29 -9.08 -11.54
C ALA A 417 -12.83 -8.77 -10.12
N LYS A 418 -11.66 -8.15 -10.01
CA LYS A 418 -11.19 -7.50 -8.78
C LYS A 418 -11.56 -6.03 -8.78
N CYS A 419 -11.83 -5.50 -7.59
CA CYS A 419 -12.10 -4.10 -7.36
C CYS A 419 -11.23 -3.57 -6.23
N ASP A 420 -10.52 -2.47 -6.48
CA ASP A 420 -9.82 -1.70 -5.46
C ASP A 420 -10.53 -0.35 -5.29
N VAL A 421 -10.86 0.03 -4.05
CA VAL A 421 -11.53 1.31 -3.72
C VAL A 421 -10.77 2.01 -2.59
N PRO A 422 -10.11 3.14 -2.85
CA PRO A 422 -9.48 3.95 -1.80
C PRO A 422 -10.53 4.54 -0.87
N PHE A 423 -10.22 4.67 0.42
CA PHE A 423 -11.11 5.30 1.39
C PHE A 423 -10.34 6.01 2.51
N SER A 424 -10.98 7.01 3.12
CA SER A 424 -10.57 7.56 4.41
C SER A 424 -11.41 6.97 5.55
N TYR A 425 -10.89 6.99 6.76
CA TYR A 425 -11.55 6.43 7.94
C TYR A 425 -11.07 7.13 9.21
N THR A 426 -11.89 7.07 10.25
CA THR A 426 -11.49 7.48 11.59
C THR A 426 -11.03 6.24 12.38
N GLN A 427 -9.86 6.33 12.97
CA GLN A 427 -9.29 5.35 13.89
C GLN A 427 -9.52 5.82 15.33
N ARG A 428 -10.03 4.92 16.17
CA ARG A 428 -10.10 5.08 17.63
C ARG A 428 -9.29 3.99 18.30
N ASP A 429 -8.28 4.43 19.05
CA ASP A 429 -7.47 3.55 19.89
C ASP A 429 -7.86 3.72 21.36
N VAL A 430 -7.95 2.60 22.08
CA VAL A 430 -7.99 2.58 23.54
C VAL A 430 -6.56 2.32 24.02
N LEU A 431 -5.97 3.29 24.70
CA LEU A 431 -4.63 3.17 25.27
C LEU A 431 -4.67 2.38 26.59
N ARG A 432 -3.49 1.99 27.09
CA ARG A 432 -3.36 1.21 28.32
C ARG A 432 -3.73 1.96 29.60
N ASP A 433 -3.73 3.29 29.56
CA ASP A 433 -4.23 4.13 30.64
C ASP A 433 -5.76 4.35 30.57
N GLY A 434 -6.44 3.72 29.61
CA GLY A 434 -7.88 3.86 29.38
C GLY A 434 -8.27 5.09 28.57
N THR A 435 -7.30 5.92 28.15
CA THR A 435 -7.59 7.09 27.30
C THR A 435 -7.93 6.66 25.87
N HIS A 436 -8.76 7.48 25.22
CA HIS A 436 -9.11 7.30 23.81
C HIS A 436 -8.33 8.27 22.94
N VAL A 437 -7.64 7.76 21.93
CA VAL A 437 -6.99 8.56 20.90
C VAL A 437 -7.76 8.39 19.59
N ILE A 438 -8.18 9.51 19.01
CA ILE A 438 -8.89 9.54 17.74
C ILE A 438 -7.99 10.17 16.69
N LYS A 439 -7.92 9.55 15.52
CA LYS A 439 -7.13 10.03 14.38
C LYS A 439 -7.89 9.80 13.09
N ASP A 440 -7.89 10.80 12.21
CA ASP A 440 -8.35 10.61 10.83
C ASP A 440 -7.20 10.10 9.96
N CYS A 441 -7.52 9.08 9.17
CA CYS A 441 -6.61 8.40 8.27
C CYS A 441 -7.17 8.47 6.85
N ASP A 442 -6.30 8.64 5.85
CA ASP A 442 -6.70 8.72 4.44
C ASP A 442 -6.16 7.53 3.61
N ASP A 443 -5.41 6.65 4.25
CA ASP A 443 -4.60 5.60 3.62
C ASP A 443 -5.35 4.29 3.38
N GLY A 444 -6.68 4.25 3.54
CA GLY A 444 -7.48 3.04 3.41
C GLY A 444 -7.58 2.51 1.98
N LEU A 445 -7.56 1.18 1.84
CA LEU A 445 -7.79 0.47 0.59
C LEU A 445 -8.72 -0.71 0.84
N TYR A 446 -9.87 -0.72 0.15
CA TYR A 446 -10.71 -1.89 0.04
C TYR A 446 -10.29 -2.68 -1.20
N THR A 447 -10.13 -3.99 -1.06
CA THR A 447 -9.93 -4.91 -2.18
C THR A 447 -10.96 -6.03 -2.12
N GLY A 448 -11.69 -6.21 -3.22
CA GLY A 448 -12.72 -7.24 -3.31
C GLY A 448 -12.68 -8.00 -4.63
N VAL A 449 -13.23 -9.22 -4.61
CA VAL A 449 -13.53 -10.01 -5.80
C VAL A 449 -15.04 -10.07 -5.95
N HIS A 450 -15.54 -9.71 -7.13
CA HIS A 450 -16.96 -9.60 -7.42
C HIS A 450 -17.32 -10.40 -8.67
N THR A 451 -18.51 -10.98 -8.67
CA THR A 451 -19.14 -11.57 -9.86
C THR A 451 -20.40 -10.78 -10.19
N TYR A 452 -20.45 -10.19 -11.38
CA TYR A 452 -21.48 -9.24 -11.82
C TYR A 452 -21.81 -9.44 -13.31
N ASN A 453 -22.72 -8.63 -13.87
CA ASN A 453 -23.15 -8.70 -15.28
C ASN A 453 -23.59 -10.11 -15.72
N PHE A 454 -24.53 -10.70 -15.00
CA PHE A 454 -25.11 -11.99 -15.35
C PHE A 454 -25.97 -11.89 -16.64
N ASP A 455 -25.75 -12.80 -17.58
CA ASP A 455 -26.46 -12.85 -18.86
C ASP A 455 -26.72 -14.29 -19.32
N TYR A 456 -27.78 -14.50 -20.13
CA TYR A 456 -28.19 -15.81 -20.63
C TYR A 456 -27.95 -15.93 -22.14
N LYS A 457 -27.19 -16.94 -22.54
CA LYS A 457 -26.95 -17.28 -23.95
C LYS A 457 -27.71 -18.53 -24.35
N ASN A 458 -28.59 -18.38 -25.34
CA ASN A 458 -29.41 -19.45 -25.89
C ASN A 458 -28.85 -19.90 -27.23
N LYS A 459 -28.59 -21.21 -27.38
CA LYS A 459 -28.12 -21.80 -28.65
C LYS A 459 -28.98 -23.00 -29.05
N PRO A 460 -29.66 -22.95 -30.20
CA PRO A 460 -30.44 -24.09 -30.69
C PRO A 460 -29.54 -25.17 -31.28
N PHE A 461 -29.98 -26.41 -31.13
CA PHE A 461 -29.41 -27.62 -31.70
C PHE A 461 -30.54 -28.43 -32.35
N PRO A 462 -30.26 -29.12 -33.47
CA PRO A 462 -31.24 -30.01 -34.07
C PRO A 462 -31.68 -31.10 -33.08
N PHE A 463 -32.93 -31.54 -33.19
CA PHE A 463 -33.39 -32.76 -32.52
C PHE A 463 -32.53 -33.93 -33.03
N SER A 464 -31.80 -34.58 -32.12
CA SER A 464 -31.00 -35.78 -32.39
C SER A 464 -31.65 -36.99 -31.76
#